data_AF-A0A820F2J4-F1
#
_entry.id   AF-A0A820F2J4-F1
#
_cell.length_a   1.000
_cell.length_b   1.000
_cell.length_c   1.000
_cell.angle_alpha   90.00
_cell.angle_beta   90.00
_cell.angle_gamma   90.00
#
_symmetry.space_group_name_H-M   'P 1'
#
loop_
_entity.id
_entity.type
_entity.pdbx_description
1 polymer ?
#
loop_
_entity_poly.entity_id
_entity_poly.type
_entity_poly.pdbx_seq_one_letter_code
_entity_poly.pdbx_strand_id
1 'polypeptide(L)'
;YKSIFLGHATAEIVFRNIIDTLQADEINLTKILMLGRDNPNVNKTIEKMMDQYIRLEREKQSSSTIKSTIGLIDIGSCPLHLIHNSFKIGMDNTKWSIEEFLNNLGFWFSRSPSRREDYLNVTKTLSNKVGKFIRRFIMTRWLDAGPIIERVIEQWLNLKEYFLQFIPINNKISINNQHYVQIKLILQTRIIFIRLNFLVFLYHNIYKHILTWFQQTQPLIHLLHNE
;
A
#
# COMPACT_ATOMS: atom_id res chain seq x y z
N TYR A 1 -21.84 -3.09 5.38
CA TYR A 1 -20.79 -2.05 5.42
C TYR A 1 -21.28 -0.83 4.66
N LYS A 2 -21.34 0.33 5.34
CA LYS A 2 -21.71 1.62 4.74
C LYS A 2 -20.44 2.36 4.33
N SER A 3 -20.32 2.76 3.07
CA SER A 3 -19.25 3.63 2.62
C SER A 3 -19.71 5.08 2.69
N ILE A 4 -18.90 5.96 3.28
CA ILE A 4 -19.24 7.38 3.49
C ILE A 4 -18.25 8.25 2.72
N PHE A 5 -18.76 9.24 1.99
CA PHE A 5 -17.95 10.24 1.32
C PHE A 5 -17.70 11.43 2.27
N LEU A 6 -16.48 11.52 2.80
CA LEU A 6 -16.13 12.46 3.88
C LEU A 6 -15.65 13.84 3.40
N GLY A 7 -15.47 14.05 2.10
CA GLY A 7 -14.93 15.30 1.55
C GLY A 7 -13.55 15.63 2.11
N HIS A 8 -13.40 16.79 2.77
CA HIS A 8 -12.14 17.25 3.37
C HIS A 8 -11.60 16.36 4.51
N ALA A 9 -12.42 15.44 5.06
CA ALA A 9 -12.01 14.42 6.02
C ALA A 9 -11.12 14.96 7.17
N THR A 10 -11.48 16.13 7.74
CA THR A 10 -10.80 16.65 8.95
C THR A 10 -11.06 15.73 10.13
N ALA A 11 -10.24 15.83 11.18
CA ALA A 11 -10.37 14.98 12.36
C ALA A 11 -11.79 15.04 12.95
N GLU A 12 -12.40 16.22 13.01
CA GLU A 12 -13.75 16.42 13.54
C GLU A 12 -14.83 15.81 12.65
N ILE A 13 -14.64 15.82 11.33
CA ILE A 13 -15.59 15.22 10.38
C ILE A 13 -15.55 13.71 10.53
N VAL A 14 -14.35 13.12 10.52
CA VAL A 14 -14.19 11.67 10.64
C VAL A 14 -14.67 11.18 12.00
N PHE A 15 -14.28 11.86 13.08
CA PHE A 15 -14.74 11.55 14.44
C PHE A 15 -16.28 11.51 14.53
N ARG A 16 -16.97 12.56 14.06
CA ARG A 16 -18.44 12.61 14.08
C ARG A 16 -19.05 11.45 13.31
N ASN A 17 -18.56 11.19 12.10
CA ASN A 17 -19.07 10.08 11.29
C ASN A 17 -18.83 8.72 11.95
N ILE A 18 -17.72 8.52 12.68
CA ILE A 18 -17.48 7.30 13.45
C ILE A 18 -18.53 7.17 14.56
N ILE A 19 -18.74 8.20 15.38
CA ILE A 19 -19.72 8.18 16.47
C ILE A 19 -21.13 7.97 15.94
N ASP A 20 -21.54 8.74 14.93
CA ASP A 20 -22.87 8.64 14.32
C ASP A 20 -23.12 7.22 13.76
N THR A 21 -22.10 6.60 13.16
CA THR A 21 -22.20 5.24 12.63
C THR A 21 -22.33 4.22 13.77
N LEU A 22 -21.48 4.32 14.80
CA LEU A 22 -21.54 3.41 15.95
C LEU A 22 -22.87 3.50 16.70
N GLN A 23 -23.41 4.71 16.85
CA GLN A 23 -24.72 4.93 17.46
C GLN A 23 -25.87 4.40 16.60
N ALA A 24 -25.81 4.63 15.28
CA ALA A 24 -26.80 4.09 14.34
C ALA A 24 -26.81 2.55 14.31
N ASP A 25 -25.65 1.94 14.53
CA ASP A 25 -25.49 0.48 14.65
C ASP A 25 -25.76 -0.03 16.09
N GLU A 26 -26.26 0.83 16.99
CA GLU A 26 -26.59 0.53 18.39
C GLU A 26 -25.41 -0.06 19.20
N ILE A 27 -24.18 0.29 18.81
CA ILE A 27 -22.97 -0.14 19.53
C ILE A 27 -22.86 0.62 20.85
N ASN A 28 -22.76 -0.12 21.96
CA ASN A 28 -22.54 0.48 23.26
C ASN A 28 -21.13 1.08 23.37
N LEU A 29 -21.07 2.42 23.30
CA LEU A 29 -19.82 3.19 23.32
C LEU A 29 -18.99 2.95 24.59
N THR A 30 -19.60 2.68 25.74
CA THR A 30 -18.84 2.47 26.99
C THR A 30 -18.03 1.17 26.98
N LYS A 31 -18.40 0.23 26.10
CA LYS A 31 -17.69 -1.05 25.89
C LYS A 31 -16.59 -0.97 24.83
N ILE A 32 -16.34 0.19 24.22
CA ILE A 32 -15.26 0.35 23.25
C ILE A 32 -13.91 0.36 23.95
N LEU A 33 -13.07 -0.63 23.66
CA LEU A 33 -11.79 -0.81 24.34
C LEU A 33 -10.67 0.07 23.76
N MET A 34 -10.61 0.18 22.43
CA MET A 34 -9.45 0.69 21.70
C MET A 34 -9.90 1.20 20.32
N LEU A 35 -9.18 2.17 19.77
CA LEU A 35 -9.29 2.59 18.37
C LEU A 35 -8.01 2.21 17.60
N GLY A 36 -8.13 1.32 16.61
CA GLY A 36 -7.01 0.98 15.73
C GLY A 36 -6.81 2.03 14.64
N ARG A 37 -5.58 2.52 14.46
CA ARG A 37 -5.26 3.56 13.49
C ARG A 37 -3.84 3.45 12.93
N ASP A 38 -3.59 4.08 11.79
CA ASP A 38 -2.26 4.32 11.23
C ASP A 38 -1.65 5.64 11.77
N ASN A 39 -0.52 6.10 11.21
CA ASN A 39 0.28 7.19 11.80
C ASN A 39 0.01 8.66 11.38
N PRO A 40 -0.83 9.00 10.37
CA PRO A 40 -1.15 10.39 10.05
C PRO A 40 -1.64 11.20 11.26
N ASN A 41 -1.25 12.48 11.32
CA ASN A 41 -1.61 13.36 12.43
C ASN A 41 -3.12 13.49 12.64
N VAL A 42 -3.90 13.49 11.55
CA VAL A 42 -5.38 13.52 11.63
C VAL A 42 -5.92 12.35 12.44
N ASN A 43 -5.35 11.15 12.30
CA ASN A 43 -5.81 9.95 13.00
C ASN A 43 -5.39 9.93 14.47
N LYS A 44 -4.24 10.53 14.81
CA LYS A 44 -3.87 10.79 16.21
C LYS A 44 -4.83 11.76 16.88
N THR A 45 -5.29 12.79 16.15
CA THR A 45 -6.29 13.73 16.67
C THR A 45 -7.64 13.03 16.88
N ILE A 46 -8.07 12.21 15.92
CA ILE A 46 -9.31 11.42 16.04
C ILE A 46 -9.25 10.50 17.26
N GLU A 47 -8.13 9.80 17.49
CA GLU A 47 -7.93 8.94 18.67
C GLU A 47 -8.10 9.71 19.98
N LYS A 48 -7.51 10.90 20.09
CA LYS A 48 -7.67 11.77 21.27
C LYS A 48 -9.13 12.21 21.47
N MET A 49 -9.81 12.58 20.39
CA MET A 49 -11.23 12.97 20.44
C MET A 49 -12.11 11.80 20.87
N MET A 50 -11.88 10.61 20.31
CA MET A 50 -12.57 9.37 20.70
C MET A 50 -12.30 9.04 22.17
N ASP A 51 -11.04 9.08 22.63
CA ASP A 51 -10.68 8.83 24.02
C ASP A 51 -11.43 9.75 24.99
N GLN A 52 -11.42 11.06 24.72
CA GLN A 52 -12.14 12.03 25.53
C GLN A 52 -13.65 11.76 25.53
N TYR A 53 -14.24 11.47 24.37
CA TYR A 53 -15.67 11.19 24.26
C TYR A 53 -16.07 9.92 25.02
N ILE A 54 -15.30 8.84 24.89
CA ILE A 54 -15.57 7.58 25.59
C ILE A 54 -15.44 7.72 27.11
N ARG A 55 -14.47 8.51 27.61
CA ARG A 55 -14.37 8.83 29.04
C ARG A 55 -15.66 9.50 29.54
N LEU A 56 -16.14 10.52 28.82
CA LEU A 56 -17.38 11.22 29.18
C LEU A 56 -18.60 10.29 29.16
N GLU A 57 -18.73 9.40 28.18
CA GLU A 57 -19.84 8.44 28.12
C GLU A 57 -19.80 7.42 29.29
N ARG A 58 -18.61 6.97 29.70
CA ARG A 58 -18.44 6.09 30.85
C ARG A 58 -18.77 6.77 32.18
N GLU A 59 -18.39 8.04 32.31
CA GLU A 59 -18.71 8.86 33.48
C GLU A 59 -20.23 9.04 33.64
N LYS A 60 -20.96 9.29 32.55
CA LYS A 60 -22.43 9.42 32.58
C LYS A 60 -23.15 8.15 33.07
N GLN A 61 -22.60 6.97 32.79
CA GLN A 61 -23.19 5.69 33.19
C GLN A 61 -22.76 5.21 34.59
N SER A 62 -21.72 5.81 35.18
CA SER A 62 -21.21 5.41 36.48
C SER A 62 -22.02 6.07 37.61
N SER A 63 -22.91 5.31 38.24
CA SER A 63 -23.70 5.77 39.40
C SER A 63 -22.90 5.86 40.70
N SER A 64 -21.61 5.54 40.69
CA SER A 64 -20.74 5.49 41.87
C SER A 64 -19.81 6.71 41.95
N THR A 65 -19.47 7.10 43.18
CA THR A 65 -18.52 8.18 43.53
C THR A 65 -17.10 7.99 42.95
N ILE A 66 -16.84 6.83 42.33
CA ILE A 66 -15.59 6.53 41.63
C ILE A 66 -15.77 6.97 40.18
N LYS A 67 -15.30 8.18 39.86
CA LYS A 67 -15.12 8.62 38.46
C LYS A 67 -14.18 7.65 37.77
N SER A 68 -14.72 6.64 37.10
CA SER A 68 -13.96 5.79 36.20
C SER A 68 -13.57 6.64 34.99
N THR A 69 -12.44 7.32 35.11
CA THR A 69 -11.82 8.12 34.05
C THR A 69 -11.13 7.24 33.01
N ILE A 70 -11.41 5.93 32.97
CA ILE A 70 -10.69 4.99 32.11
C ILE A 70 -11.04 5.31 30.65
N GLY A 71 -10.02 5.69 29.88
CA GLY A 71 -10.13 5.97 28.45
C GLY A 71 -9.95 4.73 27.59
N LEU A 72 -9.63 4.97 26.32
CA LEU A 72 -9.20 3.94 25.40
C LEU A 72 -7.81 3.43 25.80
N ILE A 73 -7.57 2.15 25.52
CA ILE A 73 -6.23 1.59 25.61
C ILE A 73 -5.44 2.06 24.39
N ASP A 74 -4.32 2.74 24.61
CA ASP A 74 -3.36 3.11 23.56
C ASP A 74 -2.32 2.00 23.41
N ILE A 75 -2.31 1.37 22.24
CA ILE A 75 -1.32 0.35 21.86
C ILE A 75 -0.40 0.84 20.74
N GLY A 76 -0.46 2.13 20.41
CA GLY A 76 0.28 2.76 19.34
C GLY A 76 -0.36 2.61 17.97
N SER A 77 0.46 2.90 16.95
CA SER A 77 0.05 2.89 15.54
C SER A 77 0.15 1.52 14.92
N CYS A 78 -0.53 1.30 13.81
CA CYS A 78 -0.35 0.14 12.95
C CYS A 78 1.15 -0.15 12.68
N PRO A 79 1.70 -1.28 13.17
CA PRO A 79 3.12 -1.59 13.05
C PRO A 79 3.55 -1.83 11.60
N LEU A 80 2.65 -2.36 10.75
CA LEU A 80 2.92 -2.53 9.33
C LEU A 80 3.30 -1.21 8.65
N HIS A 81 2.63 -0.11 8.99
CA HIS A 81 2.96 1.20 8.42
C HIS A 81 4.38 1.64 8.79
N LEU A 82 4.85 1.33 10.00
CA LEU A 82 6.23 1.59 10.40
C LEU A 82 7.21 0.81 9.51
N ILE A 83 6.98 -0.49 9.31
CA ILE A 83 7.86 -1.36 8.51
C ILE A 83 7.84 -0.94 7.03
N HIS A 84 6.68 -0.62 6.46
CA HIS A 84 6.56 -0.07 5.11
C HIS A 84 7.38 1.22 4.95
N ASN A 85 7.29 2.14 5.91
CA ASN A 85 8.02 3.40 5.87
C ASN A 85 9.53 3.19 6.03
N SER A 86 9.96 2.30 6.93
CA SER A 86 11.38 1.96 7.10
C SER A 86 11.97 1.37 5.81
N PHE A 87 11.25 0.45 5.16
CA PHE A 87 11.69 -0.09 3.87
C PHE A 87 11.75 1.00 2.79
N LYS A 88 10.74 1.87 2.72
CA LYS A 88 10.73 3.01 1.78
C LYS A 88 11.96 3.90 1.98
N ILE A 89 12.28 4.28 3.22
CA ILE A 89 13.45 5.09 3.53
C ILE A 89 14.74 4.37 3.11
N GLY A 90 14.82 3.06 3.35
CA GLY A 90 15.93 2.24 2.85
C GLY A 90 16.06 2.35 1.32
N MET A 91 14.96 2.17 0.59
CA MET A 91 14.91 2.27 -0.86
C MET A 91 15.29 3.67 -1.38
N ASP A 92 14.80 4.74 -0.75
CA ASP A 92 15.11 6.12 -1.11
C ASP A 92 16.63 6.39 -1.03
N ASN A 93 17.32 5.80 -0.05
CA ASN A 93 18.77 5.91 0.10
C ASN A 93 19.57 5.15 -0.98
N THR A 94 19.01 4.08 -1.56
CA THR A 94 19.71 3.30 -2.60
C THR A 94 19.85 4.05 -3.93
N LYS A 95 18.94 4.98 -4.22
CA LYS A 95 18.85 5.70 -5.51
C LYS A 95 18.78 4.76 -6.73
N TRP A 96 18.16 3.59 -6.59
CA TRP A 96 18.10 2.58 -7.65
C TRP A 96 17.06 2.81 -8.76
N SER A 97 16.26 3.88 -8.67
CA SER A 97 15.19 4.24 -9.63
C SER A 97 14.13 3.13 -9.86
N ILE A 98 14.03 2.15 -8.95
CA ILE A 98 13.07 1.03 -9.07
C ILE A 98 11.64 1.53 -8.86
N GLU A 99 11.44 2.46 -7.93
CA GLU A 99 10.13 3.06 -7.68
C GLU A 99 9.57 3.73 -8.94
N GLU A 100 10.39 4.58 -9.56
CA GLU A 100 10.06 5.28 -10.79
C GLU A 100 9.79 4.29 -11.94
N PHE A 101 10.61 3.24 -12.06
CA PHE A 101 10.41 2.19 -13.05
C PHE A 101 9.05 1.49 -12.93
N LEU A 102 8.71 1.02 -11.72
CA LEU A 102 7.46 0.32 -11.47
C LEU A 102 6.24 1.24 -11.67
N ASN A 103 6.35 2.50 -11.25
CA ASN A 103 5.31 3.51 -11.50
C ASN A 103 5.13 3.78 -12.98
N ASN A 104 6.22 3.96 -13.73
CA ASN A 104 6.17 4.21 -15.18
C ASN A 104 5.54 3.02 -15.93
N LEU A 105 5.89 1.78 -15.58
CA LEU A 105 5.22 0.60 -16.14
C LEU A 105 3.72 0.59 -15.84
N GLY A 106 3.35 0.87 -14.58
CA GLY A 106 1.94 0.97 -14.19
C GLY A 106 1.18 2.04 -14.96
N PHE A 107 1.74 3.25 -15.11
CA PHE A 107 1.12 4.34 -15.88
C PHE A 107 1.04 4.03 -17.37
N TRP A 108 2.09 3.43 -17.94
CA TRP A 108 2.13 3.05 -19.36
C TRP A 108 0.92 2.20 -19.75
N PHE A 109 0.69 1.13 -18.99
CA PHE A 109 -0.38 0.18 -19.26
C PHE A 109 -1.74 0.63 -18.72
N SER A 110 -1.82 1.43 -17.65
CA SER A 110 -3.12 1.85 -17.10
C SER A 110 -3.85 2.89 -17.96
N ARG A 111 -3.13 3.71 -18.72
CA ARG A 111 -3.71 4.84 -19.45
C ARG A 111 -4.19 4.54 -20.87
N SER A 112 -3.91 3.36 -21.41
CA SER A 112 -4.22 3.03 -22.80
C SER A 112 -4.56 1.56 -22.97
N PRO A 113 -5.81 1.23 -23.35
CA PRO A 113 -6.20 -0.11 -23.74
C PRO A 113 -5.43 -0.64 -24.96
N SER A 114 -5.14 0.21 -25.95
CA SER A 114 -4.38 -0.21 -27.14
C SER A 114 -2.95 -0.64 -26.80
N ARG A 115 -2.26 0.06 -25.90
CA ARG A 115 -0.93 -0.39 -25.42
C ARG A 115 -0.97 -1.74 -24.73
N ARG A 116 -2.06 -2.07 -24.04
CA ARG A 116 -2.26 -3.38 -23.41
C ARG A 116 -2.45 -4.46 -24.46
N GLU A 117 -3.28 -4.20 -25.46
CA GLU A 117 -3.52 -5.10 -26.58
C GLU A 117 -2.22 -5.38 -27.36
N ASP A 118 -1.49 -4.33 -27.75
CA ASP A 118 -0.19 -4.45 -28.42
C ASP A 118 0.79 -5.32 -27.62
N TYR A 119 0.90 -5.06 -26.31
CA TYR A 119 1.77 -5.84 -25.43
C TYR A 119 1.36 -7.31 -25.37
N LEU A 120 0.07 -7.60 -25.24
CA LEU A 120 -0.43 -8.98 -25.26
C LEU A 120 -0.09 -9.68 -26.58
N ASN A 121 -0.26 -8.99 -27.71
CA ASN A 121 0.08 -9.52 -29.03
C ASN A 121 1.58 -9.84 -29.14
N VAL A 122 2.45 -8.95 -28.69
CA VAL A 122 3.91 -9.19 -28.64
C VAL A 122 4.26 -10.35 -27.70
N THR A 123 3.62 -10.46 -26.53
CA THR A 123 3.93 -11.55 -25.59
C THR A 123 3.52 -12.93 -26.12
N LYS A 124 2.41 -12.99 -26.87
CA LYS A 124 1.88 -14.21 -27.47
C LYS A 124 2.84 -14.78 -28.52
N THR A 125 3.45 -13.92 -29.33
CA THR A 125 4.40 -14.33 -30.37
C THR A 125 5.76 -14.74 -29.80
N LEU A 126 6.24 -14.07 -28.74
CA LEU A 126 7.57 -14.32 -28.20
C LEU A 126 7.64 -15.55 -27.29
N SER A 127 6.64 -15.76 -26.43
CA SER A 127 6.81 -16.64 -25.27
C SER A 127 5.87 -17.84 -25.20
N ASN A 128 4.93 -17.99 -26.16
CA ASN A 128 3.81 -18.95 -26.11
C ASN A 128 3.04 -18.92 -24.77
N LYS A 129 3.21 -17.85 -23.98
CA LYS A 129 2.57 -17.63 -22.69
C LYS A 129 1.65 -16.41 -22.79
N VAL A 130 0.59 -16.43 -22.00
CA VAL A 130 -0.31 -15.28 -21.87
C VAL A 130 0.43 -14.19 -21.09
N GLY A 131 0.67 -13.03 -21.73
CA GLY A 131 1.20 -11.85 -21.05
C GLY A 131 0.34 -11.48 -19.84
N LYS A 132 0.98 -11.15 -18.71
CA LYS A 132 0.29 -10.72 -17.50
C LYS A 132 0.38 -9.19 -17.40
N PHE A 133 -0.71 -8.52 -17.05
CA PHE A 133 -0.61 -7.07 -16.82
C PHE A 133 0.23 -6.77 -15.57
N ILE A 134 1.18 -5.83 -15.71
CA ILE A 134 1.91 -5.28 -14.58
C ILE A 134 0.93 -4.45 -13.74
N ARG A 135 0.76 -4.83 -12.47
CA ARG A 135 -0.12 -4.11 -11.54
C ARG A 135 0.49 -2.76 -11.20
N ARG A 136 -0.35 -1.79 -10.86
CA ARG A 136 0.10 -0.50 -10.35
C ARG A 136 0.84 -0.69 -9.02
N PHE A 137 2.05 -0.15 -8.95
CA PHE A 137 2.81 -0.06 -7.71
C PHE A 137 2.27 1.06 -6.81
N ILE A 138 2.28 0.83 -5.50
CA ILE A 138 1.80 1.78 -4.48
C ILE A 138 2.97 2.16 -3.58
N MET A 139 3.44 3.40 -3.70
CA MET A 139 4.63 3.92 -2.99
C MET A 139 4.53 3.86 -1.47
N THR A 140 3.32 3.94 -0.91
CA THR A 140 3.10 3.85 0.55
C THR A 140 3.08 2.41 1.06
N ARG A 141 3.07 1.42 0.17
CA ARG A 141 2.97 -0.01 0.51
C ARG A 141 4.09 -0.81 -0.13
N TRP A 142 5.33 -0.40 0.15
CA TRP A 142 6.51 -0.99 -0.46
C TRP A 142 6.62 -2.52 -0.31
N LEU A 143 6.27 -3.07 0.85
CA LEU A 143 6.33 -4.52 1.07
C LEU A 143 5.31 -5.27 0.19
N ASP A 144 4.21 -4.65 -0.23
CA ASP A 144 3.24 -5.24 -1.15
C ASP A 144 3.75 -5.26 -2.61
N ALA A 145 4.93 -4.69 -2.87
CA ALA A 145 5.52 -4.65 -4.19
C ALA A 145 6.13 -5.97 -4.64
N GLY A 146 6.40 -6.91 -3.72
CA GLY A 146 7.02 -8.21 -4.02
C GLY A 146 6.37 -8.92 -5.22
N PRO A 147 5.06 -9.20 -5.19
CA PRO A 147 4.35 -9.82 -6.31
C PRO A 147 4.34 -9.01 -7.61
N ILE A 148 4.50 -7.68 -7.52
CA ILE A 148 4.61 -6.81 -8.71
C ILE A 148 5.99 -6.98 -9.34
N ILE A 149 7.04 -6.96 -8.52
CA ILE A 149 8.43 -7.11 -8.95
C ILE A 149 8.65 -8.52 -9.52
N GLU A 150 8.14 -9.57 -8.87
CA GLU A 150 8.15 -10.94 -9.40
C GLU A 150 7.55 -11.02 -10.81
N ARG A 151 6.38 -10.39 -11.01
CA ARG A 151 5.73 -10.35 -12.32
C ARG A 151 6.52 -9.58 -13.37
N VAL A 152 7.22 -8.52 -12.97
CA VAL A 152 8.12 -7.76 -13.85
C VAL A 152 9.32 -8.62 -14.25
N ILE A 153 9.89 -9.38 -13.31
CA ILE A 153 10.99 -10.32 -13.57
C ILE A 153 10.52 -11.45 -14.51
N GLU A 154 9.36 -12.05 -14.23
CA GLU A 154 8.76 -13.11 -15.07
C GLU A 154 8.59 -12.66 -16.51
N GLN A 155 8.23 -11.39 -16.72
CA GLN A 155 7.98 -10.81 -18.03
C GLN A 155 9.12 -9.94 -18.56
N TRP A 156 10.31 -10.05 -17.98
CA TRP A 156 11.41 -9.15 -18.31
C TRP A 156 11.76 -9.18 -19.81
N LEU A 157 11.79 -10.36 -20.41
CA LEU A 157 12.05 -10.51 -21.85
C LEU A 157 10.92 -9.94 -22.71
N ASN A 158 9.66 -10.16 -22.32
CA ASN A 158 8.50 -9.59 -23.01
C ASN A 158 8.50 -8.06 -22.95
N LEU A 159 8.88 -7.48 -21.81
CA LEU A 159 9.03 -6.04 -21.64
C LEU A 159 10.16 -5.51 -22.54
N LYS A 160 11.30 -6.20 -22.61
CA LYS A 160 12.39 -5.82 -23.51
C LYS A 160 11.96 -5.87 -24.97
N GLU A 161 11.29 -6.94 -25.40
CA GLU A 161 10.80 -7.05 -26.77
C GLU A 161 9.83 -5.91 -27.12
N TYR A 162 8.85 -5.67 -26.25
CA TYR A 162 7.84 -4.64 -26.47
C TYR A 162 8.43 -3.22 -26.50
N PHE A 163 9.27 -2.87 -25.51
CA PHE A 163 9.81 -1.51 -25.39
C PHE A 163 11.04 -1.24 -26.27
N LEU A 164 11.84 -2.26 -26.58
CA LEU A 164 13.10 -2.07 -27.32
C LEU A 164 13.00 -2.44 -28.80
N GLN A 165 12.05 -3.29 -29.20
CA GLN A 165 11.87 -3.73 -30.59
C GLN A 165 10.54 -3.26 -31.18
N PHE A 166 9.41 -3.62 -30.56
CA PHE A 166 8.08 -3.34 -31.12
C PHE A 166 7.75 -1.83 -31.18
N ILE A 167 7.83 -1.10 -30.06
CA ILE A 167 7.45 0.33 -30.05
C ILE A 167 8.26 1.18 -31.05
N PRO A 168 9.61 1.07 -31.12
CA PRO A 168 10.40 1.83 -32.10
C PRO A 168 9.96 1.68 -33.55
N ILE A 169 9.45 0.49 -33.91
CA ILE A 169 9.07 0.14 -35.28
C ILE A 169 7.59 0.50 -35.52
N ASN A 170 6.71 0.08 -34.62
CA ASN A 170 5.26 0.06 -34.82
C ASN A 170 4.53 1.26 -34.20
N ASN A 171 5.13 1.98 -33.26
CA ASN A 171 4.47 3.08 -32.54
C ASN A 171 5.42 4.28 -32.34
N LYS A 172 5.82 4.91 -33.44
CA LYS A 172 6.80 6.01 -33.45
C LYS A 172 6.36 7.24 -32.63
N ILE A 173 5.07 7.50 -32.54
CA ILE A 173 4.50 8.60 -31.73
C ILE A 173 4.85 8.42 -30.25
N SER A 174 4.83 7.17 -29.78
CA SER A 174 5.07 6.81 -28.39
C SER A 174 6.54 6.95 -27.97
N ILE A 175 7.47 7.10 -28.91
CA ILE A 175 8.92 7.19 -28.63
C ILE A 175 9.27 8.46 -27.84
N ASN A 176 8.51 9.54 -28.03
CA ASN A 176 8.73 10.80 -27.31
C ASN A 176 8.03 10.84 -25.94
N ASN A 177 7.31 9.79 -25.56
CA ASN A 177 6.64 9.73 -24.27
C ASN A 177 7.66 9.57 -23.13
N GLN A 178 7.59 10.44 -22.12
CA GLN A 178 8.53 10.43 -21.00
C GLN A 178 8.60 9.08 -20.28
N HIS A 179 7.46 8.41 -20.05
CA HIS A 179 7.44 7.08 -19.42
C HIS A 179 8.15 6.04 -20.29
N TYR A 180 7.96 6.09 -21.61
CA TYR A 180 8.66 5.19 -22.54
C TYR A 180 10.17 5.39 -22.46
N VAL A 181 10.64 6.63 -22.53
CA VAL A 181 12.08 6.96 -22.50
C VAL A 181 12.73 6.40 -21.23
N GLN A 182 12.11 6.60 -20.07
CA GLN A 182 12.63 6.11 -18.79
C GLN A 182 12.59 4.58 -18.70
N ILE A 183 11.49 3.94 -19.12
CA ILE A 183 11.39 2.47 -19.15
C ILE A 183 12.46 1.87 -20.06
N LYS A 184 12.66 2.43 -21.26
CA LYS A 184 13.66 1.98 -22.22
C LYS A 184 15.06 2.03 -21.63
N LEU A 185 15.46 3.15 -21.04
CA LEU A 185 16.76 3.32 -20.40
C LEU A 185 17.01 2.24 -19.34
N ILE A 186 15.98 1.98 -18.52
CA ILE A 186 16.07 1.00 -17.44
C ILE A 186 16.18 -0.43 -17.98
N LEU A 187 15.39 -0.80 -19.00
CA LEU A 187 15.42 -2.12 -19.62
C LEU A 187 16.73 -2.42 -20.37
N GLN A 188 17.46 -1.39 -20.79
CA GLN A 188 18.80 -1.51 -21.35
C GLN A 188 19.89 -1.70 -20.27
N THR A 189 19.58 -1.38 -19.01
CA THR A 189 20.54 -1.40 -17.91
C THR A 189 20.51 -2.75 -17.18
N ARG A 190 21.56 -3.57 -17.35
CA ARG A 190 21.63 -4.93 -16.77
C ARG A 190 21.52 -4.97 -15.24
N ILE A 191 22.09 -3.99 -14.52
CA ILE A 191 22.11 -4.01 -13.04
C ILE A 191 20.71 -3.93 -12.43
N ILE A 192 19.73 -3.35 -13.12
CA ILE A 192 18.38 -3.21 -12.59
C ILE A 192 17.71 -4.57 -12.42
N PHE A 193 17.89 -5.47 -13.39
CA PHE A 193 17.36 -6.83 -13.26
C PHE A 193 17.92 -7.55 -12.02
N ILE A 194 19.22 -7.38 -11.74
CA ILE A 194 19.87 -7.94 -10.55
C ILE A 194 19.27 -7.33 -9.28
N ARG A 195 19.10 -6.01 -9.24
CA ARG A 195 18.48 -5.32 -8.09
C ARG A 195 17.04 -5.77 -7.84
N LEU A 196 16.24 -5.98 -8.89
CA LEU A 196 14.89 -6.51 -8.77
C LEU A 196 14.90 -7.92 -8.14
N ASN A 197 15.81 -8.80 -8.57
CA ASN A 197 15.96 -10.13 -7.97
C ASN A 197 16.39 -10.05 -6.50
N PHE A 198 17.30 -9.14 -6.16
CA PHE A 198 17.69 -8.88 -4.77
C PHE A 198 16.49 -8.41 -3.93
N LEU A 199 15.64 -7.52 -4.45
CA LEU A 199 14.43 -7.11 -3.75
C LEU A 199 13.43 -8.25 -3.55
N VAL A 200 13.26 -9.14 -4.54
CA VAL A 200 12.42 -10.34 -4.39
C VAL A 200 13.00 -11.29 -3.34
N PHE A 201 14.33 -11.43 -3.30
CA PHE A 201 14.99 -12.19 -2.24
C PHE A 201 14.69 -11.59 -0.85
N LEU A 202 14.83 -10.28 -0.67
CA LEU A 202 14.47 -9.63 0.60
C LEU A 202 12.99 -9.80 0.94
N TYR A 203 12.11 -9.65 -0.06
CA TYR A 203 10.68 -9.84 0.11
C TYR A 203 10.38 -11.25 0.65
N HIS A 204 10.89 -12.30 0.01
CA HIS A 204 10.60 -13.67 0.42
C HIS A 204 11.19 -14.03 1.79
N ASN A 205 12.42 -13.63 2.05
CA ASN A 205 13.15 -14.10 3.23
C ASN A 205 12.91 -13.25 4.47
N ILE A 206 12.55 -11.96 4.31
CA ILE A 206 12.41 -11.03 5.43
C ILE A 206 10.98 -10.49 5.53
N TYR A 207 10.40 -9.97 4.45
CA TYR A 207 9.18 -9.17 4.61
C TYR A 207 7.87 -9.94 4.44
N LYS A 208 7.89 -11.05 3.70
CA LYS A 208 6.68 -11.82 3.41
C LYS A 208 6.07 -12.38 4.69
N HIS A 209 6.88 -12.93 5.60
CA HIS A 209 6.36 -13.48 6.85
C HIS A 209 5.76 -12.37 7.73
N ILE A 210 6.46 -11.25 7.90
CA ILE A 210 6.00 -10.05 8.62
C ILE A 210 4.65 -9.57 8.09
N LEU A 211 4.53 -9.42 6.76
CA LEU A 211 3.28 -9.01 6.12
C LEU A 211 2.16 -10.01 6.40
N THR A 212 2.41 -11.30 6.18
CA THR A 212 1.40 -12.32 6.37
C THR A 212 0.98 -12.45 7.82
N TRP A 213 1.87 -12.22 8.78
CA TRP A 213 1.56 -12.26 10.20
C TRP A 213 0.70 -11.06 10.59
N PHE A 214 1.18 -9.83 10.39
CA PHE A 214 0.46 -8.63 10.85
C PHE A 214 -0.82 -8.29 10.07
N GLN A 215 -1.15 -9.03 9.01
CA GLN A 215 -2.42 -8.94 8.29
C GLN A 215 -3.46 -9.97 8.76
N GLN A 216 -3.12 -10.86 9.71
CA GLN A 216 -4.10 -11.80 10.26
C GLN A 216 -5.12 -11.08 11.15
N THR A 217 -6.31 -11.68 11.28
CA THR A 217 -7.41 -11.14 12.07
C THR A 217 -7.37 -11.54 13.55
N GLN A 218 -6.41 -12.38 13.94
CA GLN A 218 -6.24 -12.80 15.33
C GLN A 218 -5.56 -11.71 16.19
N PRO A 219 -5.65 -11.76 17.53
CA PRO A 219 -4.96 -10.80 18.39
C PRO A 219 -3.44 -11.01 18.35
N LEU A 220 -2.71 -10.18 17.62
CA LEU A 220 -1.26 -10.32 17.42
C LEU A 220 -0.39 -9.41 18.29
N ILE A 221 -1.00 -8.56 19.13
CA ILE A 221 -0.25 -7.56 19.91
C ILE A 221 0.81 -8.18 20.83
N HIS A 222 0.54 -9.39 21.35
CA HIS A 222 1.49 -10.12 22.18
C HIS A 222 2.78 -10.51 21.43
N LEU A 223 2.72 -10.61 20.10
CA LEU A 223 3.89 -10.92 19.27
C LEU A 223 4.76 -9.70 19.02
N LEU A 224 4.20 -8.48 19.02
CA LEU A 224 4.99 -7.24 18.89
C LEU A 224 5.97 -7.04 20.04
N HIS A 225 5.67 -7.58 21.22
CA HIS A 225 6.52 -7.47 22.39
C HIS A 225 7.75 -8.39 22.32
N ASN A 226 7.67 -9.49 21.56
CA ASN A 226 8.68 -10.56 21.57
C ASN A 226 9.62 -10.51 20.36
N GLU A 227 9.40 -9.59 19.42
CA GLU A 227 10.25 -9.29 18.25
C GLU A 227 11.10 -8.04 18.53
#